data_AF-A0A935QC33-F1
#
_entry.id   AF-A0A935QC33-F1
#
_cell.length_a   1.000
_cell.length_b   1.000
_cell.length_c   1.000
_cell.angle_alpha   90.00
_cell.angle_beta   90.00
_cell.angle_gamma   90.00
#
_symmetry.space_group_name_H-M   'P 1'
#
loop_
_entity.id
_entity.type
_entity.pdbx_description
1 polymer ?
#
loop_
_entity_poly.entity_id
_entity_poly.type
_entity_poly.pdbx_seq_one_letter_code
_entity_poly.pdbx_strand_id
1 'polypeptide(L)' 'MGMALDEPKDDDKTVSTRTLDFILAPDVVSVIEQGGGIVIDYVDDGARRGYTLNLADRLGGECGGGSCGSGSCG' A
#
# COMPACT_ATOMS: atom_id res chain seq x y z
N MET A 1 -5.92 -1.11 -6.11
CA MET A 1 -4.62 -0.41 -6.23
C MET A 1 -3.56 -1.48 -6.45
N GLY A 2 -2.65 -1.29 -7.40
CA GLY A 2 -1.60 -2.27 -7.72
C GLY A 2 -0.29 -1.55 -8.02
N MET A 3 0.84 -2.22 -7.78
CA MET A 3 2.18 -1.69 -8.05
C MET A 3 2.68 -2.19 -9.40
N ALA A 4 3.35 -1.33 -10.14
CA ALA A 4 4.02 -1.67 -11.39
C ALA A 4 5.39 -0.98 -11.44
N LEU A 5 6.29 -1.52 -12.26
CA LEU A 5 7.54 -0.86 -12.60
C LEU A 5 7.23 0.16 -13.72
N ASP A 6 7.49 1.44 -13.45
CA ASP A 6 7.27 2.54 -14.40
C ASP A 6 8.39 3.58 -14.29
N GLU A 7 8.48 4.48 -15.26
CA GLU A 7 9.38 5.64 -15.26
C GLU A 7 8.68 6.86 -14.61
N PRO A 8 9.42 7.72 -13.90
CA PRO A 8 8.83 8.88 -13.24
C PRO A 8 8.31 9.88 -14.29
N LYS A 9 7.05 10.32 -14.15
CA LYS A 9 6.47 11.40 -14.96
C LYS A 9 6.53 12.74 -14.22
N ASP A 10 6.39 13.85 -14.94
CA ASP A 10 6.52 15.21 -14.38
C ASP A 10 5.61 15.51 -13.17
N ASP A 11 4.42 14.89 -13.10
CA ASP A 11 3.45 15.09 -12.02
C ASP A 11 3.55 14.04 -10.91
N ASP A 12 4.44 13.06 -11.03
CA ASP A 12 4.57 11.98 -10.06
C ASP A 12 5.51 12.37 -8.90
N LYS A 13 5.10 11.99 -7.69
CA LYS A 13 5.96 12.17 -6.51
C LYS A 13 6.91 10.99 -6.39
N THR A 14 8.20 11.25 -6.57
CA THR A 14 9.24 10.22 -6.41
C THR A 14 9.77 10.23 -4.97
N VAL A 15 9.76 9.07 -4.33
CA VAL A 15 10.32 8.83 -3.00
C VAL A 15 11.46 7.82 -3.13
N SER A 16 12.68 8.34 -3.11
CA SER A 16 13.88 7.51 -3.16
C SER A 16 14.18 6.88 -1.80
N THR A 17 14.13 5.55 -1.75
CA THR A 17 14.71 4.75 -0.66
C THR A 17 16.07 4.22 -1.12
N ARG A 18 16.97 3.91 -0.17
CA ARG A 18 18.37 3.51 -0.41
C ARG A 18 18.60 2.59 -1.62
N THR A 19 17.68 1.66 -1.90
CA THR A 19 17.80 0.67 -2.96
C THR A 19 16.73 0.79 -4.05
N LEU A 20 15.61 1.49 -3.79
CA LEU A 20 14.44 1.51 -4.68
C LEU A 20 13.82 2.90 -4.69
N ASP A 21 13.48 3.37 -5.89
CA ASP A 21 12.70 4.58 -6.09
C ASP A 21 11.22 4.21 -6.20
N PHE A 22 10.40 4.84 -5.36
CA PHE A 22 8.94 4.68 -5.40
C PHE A 22 8.32 5.87 -6.12
N ILE A 23 7.58 5.59 -7.18
CA ILE A 23 6.86 6.61 -7.95
C ILE A 23 5.40 6.55 -7.53
N LEU A 24 4.88 7.69 -7.08
CA LEU A 24 3.52 7.82 -6.58
C LEU A 24 2.75 8.76 -7.50
N ALA A 25 1.71 8.24 -8.15
CA ALA A 25 0.77 9.05 -8.90
C ALA A 25 0.09 10.09 -7.98
N PRO A 26 -0.25 11.28 -8.48
CA PRO A 26 -0.81 12.37 -7.68
C PRO A 26 -2.10 11.98 -6.94
N ASP A 27 -2.95 11.13 -7.54
CA ASP A 27 -4.14 10.58 -6.88
C ASP A 27 -3.77 9.78 -5.61
N VAL A 28 -2.70 9.00 -5.68
CA VAL A 28 -2.21 8.17 -4.56
C VAL A 28 -1.58 9.05 -3.48
N VAL A 29 -0.87 10.11 -3.86
CA VAL A 29 -0.30 11.08 -2.90
C VAL A 29 -1.39 11.67 -2.02
N SER A 30 -2.54 12.06 -2.60
CA SER A 30 -3.66 12.61 -1.84
C SER A 30 -4.22 11.63 -0.80
N VAL A 31 -4.25 10.33 -1.14
CA VAL A 31 -4.71 9.24 -0.25
C VAL A 31 -3.69 9.00 0.86
N ILE A 32 -2.39 9.04 0.55
CA ILE A 32 -1.31 8.85 1.52
C ILE A 32 -1.30 10.00 2.53
N GLU A 33 -1.45 11.24 2.07
CA GLU A 33 -1.47 12.42 2.95
C GLU A 33 -2.68 12.40 3.89
N GLN A 34 -3.84 11.94 3.41
CA GLN A 34 -5.03 11.73 4.25
C GLN A 34 -4.86 10.54 5.21
N GLY A 35 -4.20 9.48 4.77
CA GLY A 35 -4.02 8.23 5.51
C GLY A 35 -2.75 8.16 6.36
N GLY A 36 -2.10 9.30 6.64
CA GLY A 36 -0.96 9.39 7.56
C GLY A 36 0.34 8.74 7.05
N GLY A 37 0.42 8.36 5.77
CA GLY A 37 1.58 7.68 5.19
C GLY A 37 1.27 6.29 4.63
N ILE A 38 2.27 5.72 3.94
CA ILE A 38 2.23 4.35 3.42
C ILE A 38 3.41 3.55 3.97
N VAL A 39 3.12 2.34 4.41
CA VAL A 39 4.10 1.36 4.89
C VAL A 39 4.13 0.22 3.88
N ILE A 40 5.30 -0.01 3.30
CA ILE A 40 5.56 -1.10 2.35
C ILE A 40 6.34 -2.16 3.10
N ASP A 41 5.77 -3.36 3.21
CA ASP A 41 6.41 -4.50 3.86
C ASP A 41 6.55 -5.66 2.87
N TYR A 42 7.54 -6.52 3.07
CA TYR A 42 7.75 -7.70 2.25
C TYR A 42 7.51 -8.96 3.06
N VAL A 43 6.47 -9.71 2.68
CA VAL A 43 6.12 -10.98 3.33
C VAL A 43 6.73 -12.11 2.51
N ASP A 44 7.57 -12.91 3.15
CA ASP A 44 8.07 -14.20 2.64
C ASP A 44 7.68 -15.30 3.61
N ASP A 45 6.47 -15.81 3.45
CA ASP A 45 5.97 -16.94 4.22
C ASP A 45 5.66 -18.05 3.22
N GLY A 46 6.69 -18.75 2.72
CA GLY A 46 6.69 -20.00 1.92
C GLY A 46 5.58 -20.25 0.88
N ALA A 47 4.32 -20.22 1.31
CA ALA A 47 3.10 -20.20 0.50
C ALA A 47 2.78 -18.85 -0.16
N ARG A 48 3.31 -17.72 0.33
CA ARG A 48 3.02 -16.37 -0.17
C ARG A 48 4.29 -15.51 -0.12
N ARG A 49 4.67 -14.97 -1.27
CA ARG A 49 5.77 -14.00 -1.42
C ARG A 49 5.25 -12.76 -2.09
N GLY A 50 5.45 -11.60 -1.48
CA GLY A 50 5.05 -10.35 -2.10
C GLY A 50 5.18 -9.13 -1.21
N TYR A 51 5.09 -7.97 -1.86
CA TYR A 51 5.02 -6.68 -1.19
C TYR A 51 3.57 -6.43 -0.75
N THR A 52 3.41 -6.10 0.53
CA THR A 52 2.15 -5.64 1.11
C THR A 52 2.22 -4.13 1.31
N LEU A 53 1.15 -3.43 0.92
CA LEU A 53 0.99 -2.00 1.11
C LEU A 53 -0.05 -1.77 2.19
N ASN A 54 0.34 -1.08 3.26
CA ASN A 54 -0.55 -0.68 4.34
C ASN A 54 -0.54 0.83 4.48
N LEU A 55 -1.70 1.46 4.68
CA LEU A 55 -1.74 2.87 5.07
C LEU A 55 -1.42 2.96 6.56
N ALA A 56 -0.62 3.95 6.96
CA ALA A 56 -0.21 4.12 8.35
C ALA A 56 -1.41 4.29 9.29
N ASP A 57 -2.43 5.02 8.85
CA ASP A 57 -3.67 5.22 9.61
C ASP A 57 -4.52 3.93 9.74
N ARG A 58 -4.35 2.97 8.80
CA ARG A 58 -4.99 1.64 8.89
C ARG A 58 -4.27 0.65 9.80
N LEU A 59 -3.03 0.95 10.23
CA LEU A 59 -2.36 0.16 11.27
C LEU A 59 -2.92 0.46 12.68
N GLY A 60 -3.66 1.56 12.84
CA GLY A 60 -4.35 1.91 14.08
C GLY A 60 -5.87 1.63 14.10
N GLY A 61 -6.45 1.24 12.95
CA GLY A 61 -7.90 1.08 12.79
C GLY A 61 -8.27 -0.24 12.11
N GLU A 62 -8.72 -1.18 12.93
CA GLU A 62 -9.64 -2.28 12.63
C GLU A 62 -10.09 -2.39 11.17
N CYS A 63 -9.41 -3.20 10.35
CA CYS A 63 -9.95 -3.79 9.11
C CYS A 63 -8.91 -4.77 8.50
N GLY A 64 -8.83 -5.99 9.03
CA GLY A 64 -7.93 -7.01 8.48
C GLY A 64 -8.08 -8.41 9.06
N GLY A 65 -9.15 -8.68 9.81
CA GLY A 65 -9.60 -10.05 10.07
C GLY A 65 -10.25 -10.59 8.79
N GLY A 66 -9.80 -11.75 8.33
CA GLY A 66 -10.22 -12.34 7.07
C GLY A 66 -11.74 -12.35 6.88
N SER A 67 -12.23 -11.65 5.86
CA SER A 67 -13.54 -11.90 5.28
C SER A 67 -13.36 -12.72 4.02
N CYS A 68 -13.08 -14.01 4.20
CA CYS A 68 -13.69 -15.02 3.36
C CYS A 68 -15.12 -15.19 3.88
N GLY A 69 -16.10 -14.95 3.00
CA GLY A 69 -17.50 -14.81 3.36
C GLY A 69 -18.10 -16.00 4.11
N SER A 70 -18.73 -15.70 5.23
CA SER A 70 -19.84 -16.48 5.78
C SER A 70 -20.52 -15.61 6.83
N GLY A 71 -21.78 -15.20 6.58
CA GLY A 71 -22.59 -14.57 7.61
C GLY A 71 -23.41 -13.39 7.13
N SER A 72 -24.57 -13.70 6.53
CA SER A 72 -25.75 -12.85 6.57
C SER A 72 -26.13 -12.53 8.03
N CYS A 73 -26.58 -11.30 8.31
CA CYS A 73 -27.68 -10.91 9.22
C CYS A 73 -27.47 -9.50 9.81
N GLY A 74 -28.47 -8.63 9.66
CA GLY A 74 -28.75 -7.49 10.55
C GLY A 74 -28.55 -6.12 9.93
#